data_AF-A0A1F3MCL9-F1
#
_entry.id   AF-A0A1F3MCL9-F1
#
_cell.length_a   1.000
_cell.length_b   1.000
_cell.length_c   1.000
_cell.angle_alpha   90.00
_cell.angle_beta   90.00
_cell.angle_gamma   90.00
#
_symmetry.space_group_name_H-M   'P 1'
#
loop_
_entity.id
_entity.type
_entity.pdbx_description
1 polymer ?
#
loop_
_entity_poly.entity_id
_entity_poly.type
_entity_poly.pdbx_seq_one_letter_code
_entity_poly.pdbx_strand_id
1 'polypeptide(L)'
;MVNTTDSSLILVFSYCDSLEIEGRIFDSHESPESRSLAKHNQSLSQGLPVPRFETEEYGGKTLCGLASDFNLYLIEAKLGKYLEDKYLQDCGCMPTQWKHGYSKGVALSDMRNVVIYWAIVW
;
A
#
# COMPACT_ATOMS: atom_id res chain seq x y z
N MET A 1 2.90 21.09 0.96
CA MET A 1 3.72 20.03 0.32
C MET A 1 4.42 19.28 1.43
N VAL A 2 4.12 18.00 1.62
CA VAL A 2 4.71 17.18 2.71
C VAL A 2 5.83 16.36 2.09
N ASN A 3 7.07 16.59 2.54
CA ASN A 3 8.20 15.71 2.30
C ASN A 3 8.04 14.53 3.27
N THR A 4 7.64 13.36 2.76
CA THR A 4 7.25 12.22 3.62
C THR A 4 8.47 11.41 4.01
N THR A 5 8.78 11.37 5.30
CA THR A 5 9.64 10.31 5.84
C THR A 5 8.91 8.97 5.72
N ASP A 6 9.60 7.93 5.27
CA ASP A 6 9.08 6.57 5.06
C ASP A 6 8.21 6.04 6.24
N SER A 7 8.46 6.52 7.46
CA SER A 7 7.72 6.18 8.68
C SER A 7 6.22 6.57 8.69
N SER A 8 5.78 7.43 7.78
CA SER A 8 4.37 7.88 7.71
C SER A 8 3.54 7.15 6.65
N LEU A 9 4.14 6.24 5.88
CA LEU A 9 3.47 5.55 4.78
C LEU A 9 2.70 4.32 5.26
N ILE A 10 1.48 4.17 4.74
CA ILE A 10 0.73 2.90 4.75
C ILE A 10 0.82 2.34 3.33
N LEU A 11 1.21 1.07 3.21
CA LEU A 11 1.39 0.43 1.91
C LEU A 11 0.11 -0.31 1.50
N VAL A 12 -0.38 -0.03 0.30
CA VAL A 12 -1.49 -0.76 -0.30
C VAL A 12 -0.91 -1.85 -1.19
N PHE A 13 -1.17 -3.11 -0.86
CA PHE A 13 -0.70 -4.29 -1.60
C PHE A 13 -1.65 -5.47 -1.37
N SER A 14 -1.62 -6.45 -2.27
CA SER A 14 -2.41 -7.67 -2.10
C SER A 14 -1.92 -8.44 -0.88
N TYR A 15 -2.82 -8.79 0.03
CA TYR A 15 -2.47 -9.48 1.27
C TYR A 15 -3.61 -10.39 1.73
N CYS A 16 -3.30 -11.67 1.92
CA CYS A 16 -4.21 -12.68 2.43
C CYS A 16 -3.44 -13.75 3.23
N ASP A 17 -3.22 -13.50 4.53
CA ASP A 17 -2.44 -14.43 5.38
C ASP A 17 -3.27 -15.59 5.92
N SER A 18 -4.60 -15.45 5.93
CA SER A 18 -5.54 -16.49 6.34
C SER A 18 -6.68 -16.65 5.34
N LEU A 19 -7.05 -17.90 5.07
CA LEU A 19 -8.12 -18.29 4.17
C LEU A 19 -9.01 -19.34 4.84
N GLU A 20 -10.32 -19.13 4.82
CA GLU A 20 -11.29 -20.14 5.26
C GLU A 20 -11.84 -20.90 4.04
N ILE A 21 -11.63 -22.21 4.02
CA ILE A 21 -12.14 -23.11 2.98
C ILE A 21 -12.89 -24.24 3.68
N GLU A 22 -14.20 -24.34 3.43
CA GLU A 22 -15.07 -25.39 4.01
C GLU A 22 -14.99 -25.47 5.55
N GLY A 23 -14.92 -24.32 6.22
CA GLY A 23 -14.83 -24.23 7.69
C GLY A 23 -13.45 -24.55 8.27
N ARG A 24 -12.42 -24.72 7.43
CA ARG A 24 -11.02 -24.88 7.85
C ARG A 24 -10.27 -23.60 7.56
N ILE A 25 -9.52 -23.12 8.54
CA ILE A 25 -8.65 -21.96 8.41
C ILE A 25 -7.26 -22.44 8.00
N PHE A 26 -6.76 -21.89 6.90
CA PHE A 26 -5.40 -22.05 6.45
C PHE A 26 -4.68 -20.72 6.67
N ASP A 27 -3.65 -20.72 7.53
CA ASP A 27 -2.92 -19.53 7.94
C ASP A 27 -1.48 -19.53 7.39
N SER A 28 -0.77 -18.41 7.56
CA SER A 28 0.63 -18.23 7.18
C SER A 28 0.89 -18.33 5.67
N HIS A 29 -0.09 -17.92 4.87
CA HIS A 29 0.02 -17.91 3.40
C HIS A 29 0.97 -16.82 2.88
N GLU A 30 1.20 -15.78 3.67
CA GLU A 30 2.02 -14.65 3.24
C GLU A 30 3.50 -14.87 3.54
N SER A 31 4.36 -14.13 2.82
CA SER A 31 5.79 -14.13 3.13
C SER A 31 6.05 -13.47 4.49
N PRO A 32 7.18 -13.77 5.17
CA PRO A 32 7.58 -13.04 6.38
C PRO A 32 7.66 -11.52 6.17
N GLU A 33 8.06 -11.09 4.98
CA GLU A 33 8.12 -9.68 4.59
C GLU A 33 6.72 -9.06 4.49
N SER A 34 5.80 -9.69 3.75
CA SER A 34 4.40 -9.23 3.62
C SER A 34 3.72 -9.12 4.98
N ARG A 35 3.91 -10.10 5.87
CA ARG A 35 3.40 -10.03 7.25
C ARG A 35 4.00 -8.90 8.05
N SER A 36 5.29 -8.59 7.87
CA SER A 36 5.95 -7.46 8.53
C SER A 36 5.36 -6.13 8.06
N LEU A 37 5.12 -5.98 6.76
CA LEU A 37 4.50 -4.78 6.19
C LEU A 37 3.04 -4.61 6.61
N ALA A 38 2.27 -5.70 6.68
CA ALA A 38 0.91 -5.65 7.21
C ALA A 38 0.91 -5.20 8.68
N LYS A 39 1.83 -5.70 9.51
CA LYS A 39 1.99 -5.23 10.89
C LYS A 39 2.40 -3.76 10.97
N HIS A 40 3.31 -3.31 10.10
CA HIS A 40 3.69 -1.90 9.97
C HIS A 40 2.47 -1.04 9.67
N ASN A 41 1.67 -1.40 8.68
CA ASN A 41 0.43 -0.70 8.35
C ASN A 41 -0.49 -0.59 9.58
N GLN A 42 -0.79 -1.72 10.24
CA GLN A 42 -1.67 -1.78 11.42
C GLN A 42 -1.17 -0.91 12.59
N SER A 43 0.14 -0.62 12.66
CA SER A 43 0.71 0.25 13.70
C SER A 43 0.48 1.75 13.47
N LEU A 44 0.02 2.15 12.27
CA LEU A 44 -0.15 3.54 11.87
C LEU A 44 -1.62 3.95 11.87
N SER A 45 -2.00 4.76 12.87
CA SER A 45 -3.34 5.33 12.99
C SER A 45 -3.58 6.59 12.16
N GLN A 46 -2.60 7.17 11.46
CA GLN A 46 -2.79 8.34 10.56
C GLN A 46 -1.74 8.34 9.43
N GLY A 47 -1.51 7.19 8.79
CA GLY A 47 -0.56 7.10 7.69
C GLY A 47 -1.13 7.50 6.33
N LEU A 48 -0.23 7.74 5.38
CA LEU A 48 -0.53 8.13 4.01
C LEU A 48 -0.54 6.90 3.10
N PRO A 49 -1.69 6.52 2.52
CA PRO A 49 -1.78 5.30 1.72
C PRO A 49 -1.14 5.48 0.35
N VAL A 50 -0.13 4.68 0.06
CA VAL A 50 0.57 4.61 -1.24
C VAL A 50 0.68 3.15 -1.68
N PRO A 51 0.78 2.86 -2.98
CA PRO A 51 1.05 1.49 -3.43
C PRO A 51 2.38 0.96 -2.88
N ARG A 52 2.45 -0.35 -2.65
CA ARG A 52 3.73 -1.04 -2.71
C ARG A 52 4.10 -1.21 -4.18
N PHE A 53 5.16 -0.55 -4.61
CA PHE A 53 5.65 -0.60 -5.98
C PHE A 53 6.52 -1.84 -6.17
N GLU A 54 5.96 -2.88 -6.79
CA GLU A 54 6.67 -4.12 -7.15
C GLU A 54 7.17 -4.02 -8.60
N THR A 55 8.20 -3.21 -8.82
CA THR A 55 8.78 -2.96 -10.15
C THR A 55 10.29 -3.17 -10.13
N GLU A 56 10.82 -3.97 -11.06
CA GLU A 56 12.28 -4.20 -11.16
C GLU A 56 13.02 -2.96 -11.68
N GLU A 57 12.48 -2.27 -12.69
CA GLU A 57 13.14 -1.14 -13.36
C GLU A 57 13.41 0.06 -12.43
N TYR A 58 12.47 0.34 -11.54
CA TYR A 58 12.50 1.48 -10.62
C TYR A 58 12.60 1.04 -9.15
N GLY A 59 12.88 -0.25 -8.93
CA GLY A 59 12.89 -0.88 -7.62
C GLY A 59 14.03 -0.40 -6.73
N GLY A 60 13.79 -0.43 -5.42
CA GLY A 60 14.76 -0.08 -4.40
C GLY A 60 14.44 -0.66 -3.04
N LYS A 61 15.20 -0.23 -2.03
CA LYS A 61 15.09 -0.71 -0.65
C LYS A 61 14.26 0.21 0.25
N THR A 62 13.57 1.20 -0.33
CA THR A 62 12.64 2.04 0.45
C THR A 62 11.42 1.22 0.84
N LEU A 63 10.67 1.71 1.83
CA LEU A 63 9.48 1.02 2.31
C LEU A 63 8.44 0.78 1.20
N CYS A 64 8.24 1.77 0.31
CA CYS A 64 7.29 1.65 -0.80
C CYS A 64 7.79 0.80 -1.97
N GLY A 65 9.05 0.34 -1.95
CA GLY A 65 9.64 -0.48 -3.01
C GLY A 65 10.31 0.28 -4.15
N LEU A 66 10.20 1.62 -4.21
CA LEU A 66 10.94 2.44 -5.19
C LEU A 66 12.38 2.71 -4.73
N ALA A 67 13.23 3.07 -5.68
CA ALA A 67 14.57 3.60 -5.40
C ALA A 67 14.51 4.94 -4.63
N SER A 68 15.52 5.21 -3.81
CA SER A 68 15.55 6.37 -2.89
C SER A 68 15.61 7.73 -3.61
N ASP A 69 15.83 7.73 -4.93
CA ASP A 69 15.78 8.94 -5.76
C ASP A 69 14.36 9.36 -6.17
N PHE A 70 13.33 8.56 -5.83
CA PHE A 70 11.95 8.93 -6.04
C PHE A 70 11.38 9.73 -4.85
N ASN A 71 10.82 10.90 -5.16
CA ASN A 71 10.01 11.69 -4.24
C ASN A 71 8.53 11.38 -4.45
N LEU A 72 7.80 11.04 -3.39
CA LEU A 72 6.37 10.76 -3.44
C LEU A 72 5.53 12.01 -3.21
N TYR A 73 4.51 12.20 -4.04
CA TYR A 73 3.53 13.28 -3.92
C TYR A 73 2.13 12.66 -3.95
N LEU A 74 1.54 12.52 -2.76
CA LEU A 74 0.14 12.13 -2.62
C LEU A 74 -0.76 13.31 -2.99
N ILE A 75 -1.55 13.15 -4.06
CA ILE A 75 -2.49 14.18 -4.53
C ILE A 75 -3.78 14.10 -3.71
N GLU A 76 -4.29 12.89 -3.49
CA GLU A 76 -5.53 12.67 -2.75
C GLU A 76 -5.56 11.27 -2.15
N ALA A 77 -6.07 11.16 -0.93
CA ALA A 77 -6.48 9.90 -0.33
C ALA A 77 -7.78 10.12 0.44
N LYS A 78 -8.75 9.23 0.24
CA LYS A 78 -10.04 9.30 0.95
C LYS A 78 -10.50 7.93 1.40
N LEU A 79 -11.12 7.95 2.57
CA LEU A 79 -11.86 6.85 3.15
C LEU A 79 -13.17 6.63 2.39
N GLY A 80 -13.61 5.38 2.32
CA GLY A 80 -14.92 5.02 1.82
C GLY A 80 -14.90 3.90 0.78
N LYS A 81 -16.10 3.49 0.38
CA LYS A 81 -16.30 2.49 -0.66
C LYS A 81 -16.43 3.20 -2.01
N TYR A 82 -15.48 2.93 -2.91
CA TYR A 82 -15.47 3.50 -4.26
C TYR A 82 -15.64 2.42 -5.34
N LEU A 83 -15.92 1.17 -4.91
CA LEU A 83 -16.30 0.04 -5.75
C LEU A 83 -17.61 -0.57 -5.21
N GLU A 84 -18.35 -1.26 -6.08
CA GLU A 84 -19.51 -2.05 -5.67
C GLU A 84 -19.11 -3.17 -4.71
N ASP A 85 -19.99 -3.53 -3.77
CA ASP A 85 -19.69 -4.52 -2.72
C ASP A 85 -19.19 -5.86 -3.26
N LYS A 86 -19.64 -6.29 -4.45
CA LYS A 86 -19.20 -7.54 -5.09
C LYS A 86 -17.73 -7.52 -5.56
N TYR A 87 -17.13 -6.33 -5.63
CA TYR A 87 -15.73 -6.12 -6.00
C TYR A 87 -14.87 -5.69 -4.81
N LEU A 88 -15.47 -5.42 -3.65
CA LEU A 88 -14.73 -5.11 -2.43
C LEU A 88 -14.24 -6.41 -1.81
N GLN A 89 -12.93 -6.49 -1.62
CA GLN A 89 -12.29 -7.51 -0.79
C GLN A 89 -11.69 -6.82 0.42
N ASP A 90 -11.76 -7.47 1.58
CA ASP A 90 -11.11 -6.94 2.77
C ASP A 90 -9.59 -7.07 2.61
N CYS A 91 -8.86 -5.96 2.44
CA CYS A 91 -7.39 -6.01 2.57
C CYS A 91 -7.02 -6.11 4.05
N GLY A 92 -6.68 -7.33 4.50
CA GLY A 92 -6.17 -7.56 5.86
C GLY A 92 -4.90 -6.76 6.18
N CYS A 93 -4.24 -6.22 5.15
CA CYS A 93 -3.10 -5.33 5.26
C CYS A 93 -3.43 -3.94 5.80
N MET A 94 -4.67 -3.45 5.62
CA MET A 94 -5.01 -2.06 5.91
C MET A 94 -5.50 -1.88 7.35
N PRO A 95 -5.17 -0.75 8.01
CA PRO A 95 -5.74 -0.42 9.31
C PRO A 95 -7.26 -0.29 9.24
N THR A 96 -7.96 -0.59 10.34
CA THR A 96 -9.43 -0.55 10.41
C THR A 96 -10.04 0.75 9.88
N GLN A 97 -9.42 1.89 10.20
CA GLN A 97 -9.86 3.20 9.71
C GLN A 97 -9.74 3.35 8.19
N TRP A 98 -8.76 2.67 7.57
CA TRP A 98 -8.46 2.66 6.14
C TRP A 98 -8.96 1.35 5.50
N LYS A 99 -9.99 0.70 6.08
CA LYS A 99 -10.49 -0.59 5.58
C LYS A 99 -10.79 -0.56 4.07
N HIS A 100 -11.41 0.52 3.62
CA HIS A 100 -11.62 0.81 2.20
C HIS A 100 -11.27 2.26 1.91
N GLY A 101 -10.77 2.49 0.71
CA GLY A 101 -10.46 3.84 0.27
C GLY A 101 -9.84 3.86 -1.11
N TYR A 102 -9.37 5.04 -1.48
CA TYR A 102 -8.51 5.18 -2.63
C TYR A 102 -7.39 6.17 -2.34
N SER A 103 -6.34 6.07 -3.13
CA SER A 103 -5.29 7.08 -3.20
C SER A 103 -4.81 7.28 -4.62
N LYS A 104 -4.38 8.50 -4.93
CA LYS A 104 -3.75 8.84 -6.20
C LYS A 104 -2.62 9.83 -5.97
N GLY A 105 -1.60 9.75 -6.81
CA GLY A 105 -0.43 10.60 -6.69
C GLY A 105 0.61 10.33 -7.76
N VAL A 106 1.78 10.91 -7.54
CA VAL A 106 2.94 10.76 -8.44
C VAL A 106 4.22 10.51 -7.66
N ALA A 107 5.11 9.69 -8.22
CA ALA A 107 6.49 9.56 -7.78
C ALA A 107 7.41 10.18 -8.85
N LEU A 108 8.33 11.05 -8.44
CA LEU A 108 9.22 11.79 -9.35
C LEU A 108 10.67 11.45 -9.04
N SER A 109 11.44 11.09 -10.06
CA SER A 109 12.90 11.03 -9.99
C SER A 109 13.51 11.95 -11.03
N ASP A 110 14.09 13.07 -10.57
CA ASP A 110 14.86 13.98 -11.43
C ASP A 110 16.16 13.33 -11.92
N MET A 111 16.75 12.43 -11.12
CA MET A 111 17.97 11.71 -11.47
C MET A 111 17.74 10.78 -12.67
N ARG A 112 16.57 10.14 -12.75
CA ARG A 112 16.22 9.21 -13.84
C ARG A 112 15.42 9.88 -14.95
N ASN A 113 14.90 11.09 -14.73
CA ASN A 113 13.88 11.73 -15.57
C ASN A 113 12.63 10.86 -15.73
N VAL A 114 12.14 10.28 -14.62
CA VAL A 114 10.99 9.36 -14.59
C VAL A 114 9.87 9.92 -13.72
N VAL A 115 8.63 9.76 -14.20
CA VAL A 115 7.40 10.02 -13.45
C VAL A 115 6.55 8.76 -13.42
N ILE A 116 6.19 8.31 -12.21
CA ILE A 116 5.23 7.21 -12.00
C ILE A 116 3.93 7.81 -11.49
N TYR A 117 2.83 7.56 -12.18
CA TYR A 117 1.50 7.93 -11.73
C TYR A 117 0.84 6.71 -11.08
N TRP A 118 0.07 6.92 -10.01
CA TRP A 118 -0.80 5.87 -9.47
C TRP A 118 -2.20 6.38 -9.19
N ALA A 119 -3.15 5.46 -9.31
CA ALA A 119 -4.49 5.53 -8.75
C ALA A 119 -4.85 4.12 -8.29
N ILE A 120 -5.06 3.95 -6.99
CA ILE A 120 -5.35 2.65 -6.38
C ILE A 120 -6.60 2.75 -5.51
N VAL A 121 -7.43 1.72 -5.57
CA VAL A 121 -8.63 1.53 -4.74
C VAL A 121 -8.47 0.19 -4.05
N TRP A 122 -8.88 0.11 -2.79
CA TRP A 122 -8.89 -1.10 -1.97
C TRP A 122 -10.12 -1.13 -1.06
#